data_AF-A0A5B1LI65-F1
#
_entry.id   AF-A0A5B1LI65-F1
#
_cell.length_a   1.000
_cell.length_b   1.000
_cell.length_c   1.000
_cell.angle_alpha   90.00
_cell.angle_beta   90.00
_cell.angle_gamma   90.00
#
_symmetry.space_group_name_H-M   'P 1'
#
loop_
_entity.id
_entity.type
_entity.pdbx_description
1 polymer ?
#
loop_
_entity_poly.entity_id
_entity_poly.type
_entity_poly.pdbx_seq_one_letter_code
_entity_poly.pdbx_strand_id
1 'polypeptide(L)'
;MRRAVAVLLALSFLLTPFAGCTVSHPDGSAWRDQARQTLDDVASEVATASLVLEQLNGGRLPSSYGITMAVAAEEAASTAEEKLSSVQAPASLGGVPRKVLALIGRATEAVRKAREAVVAEHYDVSRLLRELDRLRTALDEQRAAL
;
A
#
# COMPACT_ATOMS: atom_id res chain seq x y z
N MET A 1 -43.86 -9.01 52.95
CA MET A 1 -42.41 -8.85 52.66
C MET A 1 -41.96 -9.48 51.33
N ARG A 2 -42.84 -9.71 50.33
CA ARG A 2 -42.46 -10.28 49.01
C ARG A 2 -42.46 -9.26 47.86
N ARG A 3 -42.93 -8.03 48.09
CA ARG A 3 -43.07 -6.99 47.05
C ARG A 3 -41.87 -6.03 46.96
N ALA A 4 -40.96 -6.05 47.93
CA ALA A 4 -39.80 -5.16 47.95
C ALA A 4 -38.62 -5.67 47.10
N VAL A 5 -38.59 -6.96 46.76
CA VAL A 5 -37.49 -7.58 46.00
C VAL A 5 -37.62 -7.33 44.49
N ALA A 6 -38.83 -7.10 43.99
CA ALA A 6 -39.07 -6.89 42.56
C ALA A 6 -38.63 -5.50 42.05
N VAL A 7 -38.54 -4.50 42.93
CA VAL A 7 -38.17 -3.12 42.53
C VAL A 7 -36.65 -2.96 42.38
N LEU A 8 -35.86 -3.77 43.11
CA LEU A 8 -34.40 -3.73 43.03
C LEU A 8 -33.83 -4.39 41.77
N LEU A 9 -34.57 -5.27 41.10
CA LEU A 9 -34.15 -5.91 39.84
C LEU A 9 -34.43 -5.07 38.60
N ALA A 10 -35.38 -4.12 38.67
CA ALA A 10 -35.70 -3.23 37.57
C ALA A 10 -34.74 -2.03 37.45
N LEU A 11 -34.05 -1.66 38.53
CA LEU A 11 -33.12 -0.52 38.53
C LEU A 11 -31.72 -0.88 37.99
N SER A 12 -31.36 -2.16 37.99
CA SER A 12 -30.05 -2.63 37.51
C SER A 12 -29.91 -2.64 35.99
N PHE A 13 -31.02 -2.49 35.25
CA PHE A 13 -31.01 -2.49 33.78
C PHE A 13 -30.78 -1.10 33.16
N LEU A 14 -30.82 -0.03 33.96
CA LEU A 14 -30.62 1.36 33.49
C LEU A 14 -29.16 1.84 33.56
N LEU A 15 -28.25 1.01 34.05
CA LEU A 15 -26.80 1.26 34.07
C LEU A 15 -26.11 0.55 32.90
N THR A 16 -26.76 0.47 31.73
CA THR A 16 -26.03 0.20 30.49
C THR A 16 -25.14 1.43 30.28
N PRO A 17 -23.80 1.32 30.41
CA PRO A 17 -22.97 2.46 30.06
C PRO A 17 -23.31 2.75 28.60
N PHE A 18 -23.65 4.01 28.31
CA PHE A 18 -23.41 4.56 27.00
C PHE A 18 -21.96 4.25 26.70
N ALA A 19 -21.70 3.13 26.02
CA ALA A 19 -20.50 2.91 25.26
C ALA A 19 -20.54 4.02 24.23
N GLY A 20 -20.08 5.20 24.65
CA GLY A 20 -19.98 6.36 23.81
C GLY A 20 -19.29 5.87 22.56
N CYS A 21 -19.90 6.15 21.42
CA CYS A 21 -19.22 6.10 20.15
C CYS A 21 -18.09 7.14 20.26
N THR A 22 -17.02 6.80 20.97
CA THR A 22 -15.76 7.52 20.90
C THR A 22 -15.36 7.28 19.47
N VAL A 23 -15.58 8.29 18.63
CA VAL A 23 -15.10 8.29 17.26
C VAL A 23 -13.61 8.05 17.39
N SER A 24 -13.17 6.82 17.13
CA SER A 24 -11.77 6.43 17.24
C SER A 24 -11.00 7.41 16.37
N HIS A 25 -10.22 8.25 17.02
CA HIS A 25 -9.34 9.15 16.31
C HIS A 25 -8.41 8.28 15.47
N PRO A 26 -8.18 8.59 14.18
CA PRO A 26 -7.32 7.77 13.35
C PRO A 26 -5.96 7.62 14.03
N ASP A 27 -5.52 6.38 14.26
CA ASP A 27 -4.26 6.12 14.95
C ASP A 27 -3.08 6.38 14.00
N GLY A 28 -2.18 7.26 14.42
CA GLY A 28 -1.00 7.62 13.65
C GLY A 28 0.00 6.47 13.54
N SER A 29 0.13 5.62 14.58
CA SER A 29 0.99 4.43 14.51
C SER A 29 0.43 3.40 13.54
N ALA A 30 -0.85 3.06 13.66
CA ALA A 30 -1.50 2.12 12.74
C ALA A 30 -1.39 2.57 11.27
N TRP A 31 -1.58 3.87 10.98
CA TRP A 31 -1.41 4.37 9.62
C TRP A 31 0.04 4.23 9.13
N ARG A 32 1.04 4.52 9.99
CA ARG A 32 2.46 4.37 9.64
C ARG A 32 2.83 2.92 9.40
N ASP A 33 2.33 1.99 10.20
CA ASP A 33 2.59 0.56 10.04
C ASP A 33 1.98 0.05 8.73
N GLN A 34 0.74 0.45 8.42
CA GLN A 34 0.12 0.15 7.13
C GLN A 34 0.90 0.77 5.97
N ALA A 35 1.39 2.00 6.12
CA ALA A 35 2.20 2.66 5.10
C ALA A 35 3.56 1.99 4.89
N ARG A 36 4.25 1.53 5.96
CA ARG A 36 5.50 0.77 5.85
C ARG A 36 5.27 -0.54 5.10
N GLN A 37 4.21 -1.26 5.43
CA GLN A 37 3.83 -2.49 4.72
C GLN A 37 3.55 -2.21 3.25
N THR A 38 2.75 -1.19 2.92
CA THR A 38 2.46 -0.83 1.53
C THR A 38 3.73 -0.41 0.76
N LEU A 39 4.67 0.30 1.40
CA LEU A 39 5.95 0.63 0.78
C LEU A 39 6.78 -0.62 0.46
N ASP A 40 6.81 -1.60 1.38
CA ASP A 40 7.48 -2.90 1.16
C ASP A 40 6.81 -3.70 0.02
N ASP A 41 5.47 -3.73 -0.01
CA ASP A 41 4.70 -4.41 -1.05
C ASP A 41 5.02 -3.80 -2.43
N VAL A 42 4.94 -2.48 -2.56
CA VAL A 42 5.22 -1.78 -3.83
C VAL A 42 6.70 -1.88 -4.23
N ALA A 43 7.64 -1.82 -3.28
CA ALA A 43 9.05 -2.03 -3.57
C ALA A 43 9.33 -3.43 -4.12
N SER A 44 8.62 -4.44 -3.63
CA SER A 44 8.68 -5.81 -4.14
C SER A 44 8.21 -5.89 -5.59
N GLU A 45 7.11 -5.21 -5.94
CA GLU A 45 6.62 -5.20 -7.32
C GLU A 45 7.50 -4.40 -8.29
N VAL A 46 8.11 -3.30 -7.82
CA VAL A 46 9.16 -2.58 -8.57
C VAL A 46 10.35 -3.50 -8.86
N ALA A 47 10.77 -4.32 -7.89
CA ALA A 47 11.84 -5.29 -8.08
C ALA A 47 11.44 -6.40 -9.06
N THR A 48 10.20 -6.91 -8.99
CA THR A 48 9.66 -7.88 -9.95
C THR A 48 9.67 -7.32 -11.36
N ALA A 49 9.17 -6.09 -11.57
CA ALA A 49 9.17 -5.44 -12.87
C ALA A 49 10.58 -5.24 -13.44
N SER A 50 11.54 -4.85 -12.58
CA SER A 50 12.95 -4.72 -12.96
C SER A 50 13.53 -6.05 -13.42
N LEU A 51 13.28 -7.13 -12.65
CA LEU A 51 13.76 -8.47 -12.98
C LEU A 51 13.17 -8.96 -14.30
N VAL A 52 11.87 -8.76 -14.53
CA VAL A 52 11.21 -9.14 -15.80
C VAL A 52 11.88 -8.43 -16.99
N LEU A 53 12.10 -7.12 -16.89
CA LEU A 53 12.79 -6.35 -17.94
C LEU A 53 14.21 -6.88 -18.19
N GLU A 54 14.99 -7.15 -17.14
CA GLU A 54 16.34 -7.68 -17.27
C GLU A 54 16.38 -9.06 -17.93
N GLN A 55 15.46 -9.95 -17.56
CA GLN A 55 15.43 -11.31 -18.11
C GLN A 55 14.96 -11.32 -19.57
N LEU A 56 13.97 -10.48 -19.92
CA LEU A 56 13.53 -10.34 -21.32
C LEU A 56 14.63 -9.73 -22.20
N ASN A 57 15.26 -8.65 -21.75
CA ASN A 57 16.36 -8.02 -22.49
C ASN A 57 17.56 -8.96 -22.65
N GLY A 58 17.77 -9.88 -21.71
CA GLY A 58 18.79 -10.93 -21.79
C GLY A 58 18.40 -12.16 -22.61
N GLY A 59 17.18 -12.22 -23.17
CA GLY A 59 16.67 -13.40 -23.89
C GLY A 59 16.50 -14.64 -23.00
N ARG A 60 16.38 -14.45 -21.68
CA ARG A 60 16.30 -15.53 -20.67
C ARG A 60 14.86 -15.84 -20.24
N LEU A 61 13.88 -15.09 -20.73
CA LEU A 61 12.48 -15.25 -20.42
C LEU A 61 11.64 -15.27 -21.71
N PRO A 62 10.70 -16.20 -21.88
CA PRO A 62 9.71 -16.11 -22.95
C PRO A 62 8.86 -14.84 -22.82
N SER A 63 8.60 -14.14 -23.93
CA SER A 63 7.88 -12.86 -23.93
C SER A 63 6.48 -12.95 -23.32
N SER A 64 5.72 -14.00 -23.65
CA SER A 64 4.38 -14.24 -23.09
C SER A 64 4.36 -14.39 -21.56
N TYR A 65 5.39 -15.03 -21.01
CA TYR A 65 5.54 -15.16 -19.55
C TYR A 65 5.96 -13.83 -18.93
N GLY A 66 6.89 -13.11 -19.56
CA GLY A 66 7.28 -11.77 -19.12
C GLY A 66 6.13 -10.77 -19.10
N ILE A 67 5.27 -10.76 -20.12
CA ILE A 67 4.05 -9.94 -20.16
C ILE A 67 3.14 -10.27 -18.98
N THR A 68 2.88 -11.56 -18.74
CA THR A 68 2.03 -12.00 -17.62
C THR A 68 2.57 -11.53 -16.27
N MET A 69 3.89 -11.66 -16.05
CA MET A 69 4.52 -11.22 -14.81
C MET A 69 4.50 -9.70 -14.65
N ALA A 70 4.72 -8.94 -15.72
CA ALA A 70 4.65 -7.49 -15.67
C ALA A 70 3.22 -6.98 -15.37
N VAL A 71 2.19 -7.62 -15.93
CA VAL A 71 0.77 -7.33 -15.61
C VAL A 71 0.49 -7.61 -14.14
N ALA A 72 0.90 -8.79 -13.64
CA ALA A 72 0.66 -9.16 -12.24
C ALA A 72 1.33 -8.16 -11.27
N ALA A 73 2.55 -7.72 -11.57
CA ALA A 73 3.25 -6.73 -10.76
C ALA A 73 2.53 -5.37 -10.76
N GLU A 74 2.02 -4.92 -11.92
CA GLU A 74 1.25 -3.68 -12.01
C GLU A 74 -0.05 -3.74 -11.21
N GLU A 75 -0.81 -4.84 -11.32
CA GLU A 75 -2.05 -5.05 -10.60
C GLU A 75 -1.83 -5.09 -9.08
N ALA A 76 -0.78 -5.78 -8.63
CA ALA A 76 -0.41 -5.86 -7.22
C ALA A 76 0.02 -4.49 -6.66
N ALA A 77 0.86 -3.76 -7.38
CA ALA A 77 1.29 -2.41 -6.98
C ALA A 77 0.09 -1.44 -6.88
N SER A 78 -0.81 -1.48 -7.88
CA SER A 78 -2.02 -0.65 -7.91
C SER A 78 -2.96 -0.98 -6.76
N THR A 79 -3.13 -2.28 -6.44
CA THR A 79 -3.95 -2.72 -5.32
C THR A 79 -3.38 -2.25 -3.98
N ALA A 80 -2.06 -2.31 -3.82
CA ALA A 80 -1.38 -1.83 -2.61
C ALA A 80 -1.55 -0.31 -2.43
N GLU A 81 -1.42 0.46 -3.51
CA GLU A 81 -1.70 1.91 -3.53
C GLU A 81 -3.14 2.23 -3.14
N GLU A 82 -4.11 1.57 -3.78
CA GLU A 82 -5.53 1.78 -3.51
C GLU A 82 -5.85 1.51 -2.04
N LYS A 83 -5.36 0.37 -1.51
CA LYS A 83 -5.57 -0.02 -0.12
C LYS A 83 -5.09 1.06 0.84
N LEU A 84 -3.89 1.61 0.69
CA LEU A 84 -3.40 2.67 1.58
C LEU A 84 -4.16 3.99 1.37
N SER A 85 -4.46 4.35 0.12
CA SER A 85 -5.15 5.60 -0.21
C SER A 85 -6.59 5.65 0.33
N SER A 86 -7.21 4.49 0.51
CA SER A 86 -8.53 4.36 1.12
C SER A 86 -8.55 4.60 2.64
N VAL A 87 -7.38 4.56 3.30
CA VAL A 87 -7.27 4.76 4.75
C VAL A 87 -7.04 6.23 5.06
N GLN A 88 -7.93 6.81 5.87
CA GLN A 88 -7.78 8.19 6.31
C GLN A 88 -6.60 8.35 7.26
N ALA A 89 -5.62 9.15 6.86
CA ALA A 89 -4.49 9.50 7.71
C ALA A 89 -4.88 10.55 8.76
N PRO A 90 -4.40 10.42 10.01
CA PRO A 90 -4.61 11.44 11.02
C PRO A 90 -3.90 12.77 10.66
N ALA A 91 -4.57 13.89 10.97
CA ALA A 91 -4.06 15.23 10.67
C ALA A 91 -2.71 15.55 11.36
N SER A 92 -2.41 14.89 12.48
CA SER A 92 -1.15 15.02 13.21
C SER A 92 0.08 14.60 12.40
N LEU A 93 -0.09 13.79 11.34
CA LEU A 93 0.98 13.37 10.45
C LEU A 93 1.35 14.44 9.40
N GLY A 94 0.57 15.53 9.31
CA GLY A 94 0.84 16.65 8.41
C GLY A 94 1.02 16.22 6.95
N GLY A 95 2.15 16.59 6.34
CA GLY A 95 2.45 16.30 4.94
C GLY A 95 2.97 14.89 4.64
N VAL A 96 3.20 14.04 5.66
CA VAL A 96 3.78 12.70 5.48
C VAL A 96 2.90 11.81 4.58
N PRO A 97 1.57 11.70 4.77
CA PRO A 97 0.72 10.86 3.94
C PRO A 97 0.76 11.23 2.45
N ARG A 98 0.76 12.53 2.16
CA ARG A 98 0.87 13.04 0.78
C ARG A 98 2.19 12.63 0.14
N LYS A 99 3.31 12.69 0.87
CA LYS A 99 4.63 12.30 0.37
C LYS A 99 4.71 10.80 0.07
N VAL A 100 4.20 9.97 0.99
CA VAL A 100 4.16 8.51 0.85
C VAL A 100 3.30 8.11 -0.36
N LEU A 101 2.06 8.60 -0.44
CA LEU A 101 1.16 8.30 -1.55
C LEU A 101 1.72 8.78 -2.90
N ALA A 102 2.34 9.96 -2.93
CA ALA A 102 2.97 10.45 -4.16
C ALA A 102 4.18 9.61 -4.59
N LEU A 103 4.91 9.01 -3.65
CA LEU A 103 6.03 8.11 -3.97
C LEU A 103 5.52 6.76 -4.50
N ILE A 104 4.53 6.18 -3.81
CA ILE A 104 3.84 4.95 -4.24
C ILE A 104 3.29 5.13 -5.65
N GLY A 105 2.51 6.19 -5.91
CA GLY A 105 1.95 6.42 -7.24
C GLY A 105 3.00 6.57 -8.34
N ARG A 106 4.18 7.15 -8.05
CA ARG A 106 5.30 7.17 -9.01
C ARG A 106 5.89 5.78 -9.26
N ALA A 107 5.95 4.95 -8.23
CA ALA A 107 6.42 3.57 -8.34
C ALA A 107 5.45 2.70 -9.15
N THR A 108 4.15 2.75 -8.84
CA THR A 108 3.08 2.09 -9.61
C THR A 108 3.14 2.50 -11.09
N GLU A 109 3.28 3.80 -11.34
CA GLU A 109 3.42 4.34 -12.70
C GLU A 109 4.66 3.81 -13.44
N ALA A 110 5.79 3.66 -12.75
CA ALA A 110 7.00 3.09 -13.35
C ALA A 110 6.84 1.60 -13.67
N VAL A 111 6.15 0.84 -12.81
CA VAL A 111 5.79 -0.56 -13.07
C VAL A 111 4.88 -0.67 -14.30
N ARG A 112 3.88 0.21 -14.43
CA ARG A 112 3.02 0.28 -15.61
C ARG A 112 3.82 0.54 -16.89
N LYS A 113 4.75 1.49 -16.87
CA LYS A 113 5.67 1.75 -18.00
C LYS A 113 6.54 0.53 -18.33
N ALA A 114 6.96 -0.24 -17.32
CA ALA A 114 7.69 -1.50 -17.52
C ALA A 114 6.85 -2.53 -18.27
N ARG A 115 5.59 -2.74 -17.87
CA ARG A 115 4.67 -3.58 -18.62
C ARG A 115 4.47 -3.09 -20.06
N GLU A 116 4.24 -1.80 -20.25
CA GLU A 116 4.09 -1.21 -21.59
C GLU A 116 5.32 -1.44 -22.47
N ALA A 117 6.53 -1.27 -21.91
CA ALA A 117 7.79 -1.55 -22.59
C ALA A 117 7.91 -3.03 -22.99
N VAL A 118 7.52 -3.94 -22.09
CA VAL A 118 7.50 -5.39 -22.35
C VAL A 118 6.54 -5.75 -23.49
N VAL A 119 5.36 -5.14 -23.53
CA VAL A 119 4.35 -5.38 -24.58
C VAL A 119 4.77 -4.76 -25.92
N ALA A 120 5.35 -3.57 -25.91
CA ALA A 120 5.71 -2.85 -27.13
C ALA A 120 6.96 -3.40 -27.84
N GLU A 121 7.77 -4.22 -27.15
CA GLU A 121 9.07 -4.78 -27.62
C GLU A 121 10.13 -3.72 -28.03
N HIS A 122 9.80 -2.42 -27.90
CA HIS A 122 10.65 -1.31 -28.28
C HIS A 122 10.63 -0.22 -27.19
N TYR A 123 11.61 -0.27 -26.29
CA TYR A 123 11.79 0.75 -25.25
C TYR A 123 13.26 0.88 -24.85
N ASP A 124 13.64 2.04 -24.30
CA ASP A 124 14.93 2.22 -23.63
C ASP A 124 14.91 1.51 -22.27
N VAL A 125 15.14 0.19 -22.30
CA VAL A 125 15.16 -0.68 -21.11
C VAL A 125 16.17 -0.17 -20.08
N SER A 126 17.32 0.34 -20.52
CA SER A 126 18.36 0.84 -19.64
C SER A 126 17.92 2.06 -18.84
N ARG A 127 17.18 2.98 -19.46
CA ARG A 127 16.59 4.12 -18.75
C ARG A 127 15.56 3.67 -17.74
N LEU A 128 14.70 2.72 -18.11
CA LEU A 128 13.61 2.27 -17.24
C LEU A 128 14.13 1.50 -16.03
N LEU A 129 15.12 0.63 -16.20
CA LEU A 129 15.79 -0.06 -15.09
C LEU A 129 16.40 0.91 -14.08
N ARG A 130 17.03 2.00 -14.55
CA ARG A 130 17.55 3.06 -13.67
C ARG A 130 16.45 3.81 -12.93
N GLU A 131 15.30 4.00 -13.56
CA GLU A 131 14.14 4.65 -12.92
C GLU A 131 13.56 3.76 -11.82
N LEU A 132 13.37 2.47 -12.09
CA LEU A 132 12.88 1.50 -11.12
C LEU A 132 13.84 1.34 -9.93
N ASP A 133 15.16 1.25 -10.17
CA ASP A 133 16.15 1.13 -9.10
C ASP A 133 16.15 2.35 -8.17
N ARG A 134 16.09 3.57 -8.73
CA ARG A 134 15.97 4.80 -7.94
C ARG A 134 14.69 4.84 -7.10
N LEU A 135 13.57 4.39 -7.67
CA LEU A 135 12.29 4.34 -6.96
C LEU A 135 12.32 3.30 -5.85
N ARG A 136 12.93 2.14 -6.06
CA ARG A 136 13.15 1.14 -5.01
C ARG A 136 13.94 1.72 -3.84
N THR A 137 15.07 2.38 -4.10
CA THR A 137 15.86 3.05 -3.04
C THR A 137 15.03 4.11 -2.31
N ALA A 138 14.27 4.94 -3.04
CA ALA A 138 13.42 5.95 -2.42
C ALA A 138 12.30 5.35 -1.56
N LEU A 139 11.72 4.21 -1.96
CA LEU A 139 10.73 3.47 -1.17
C LEU A 139 11.34 2.94 0.13
N ASP A 140 12.52 2.33 0.05
CA ASP A 140 13.26 1.81 1.20
C ASP A 140 13.62 2.93 2.20
N GLU A 141 14.13 4.05 1.71
CA GLU A 141 14.45 5.23 2.52
C GLU A 141 13.20 5.82 3.19
N GLN A 142 12.11 5.97 2.42
CA GLN A 142 10.86 6.51 2.94
C GLN A 142 10.24 5.59 3.99
N ARG A 143 10.36 4.26 3.82
CA ARG A 143 9.90 3.28 4.80
C ARG A 143 10.70 3.34 6.09
N ALA A 144 12.03 3.44 6.00
CA ALA A 144 12.89 3.60 7.18
C ALA A 144 12.65 4.91 7.92
N ALA A 145 12.15 5.94 7.23
CA ALA A 145 11.84 7.25 7.82
C ALA A 145 10.43 7.35 8.46
N LEU A 146 9.53 6.40 8.21
CA LEU A 146 8.22 6.33 8.86
C LEU A 146 8.35 5.84 10.29
#